data_AF-D3PGQ3-F1
#
_entry.id   AF-D3PGQ3-F1
#
_cell.length_a   1.000
_cell.length_b   1.000
_cell.length_c   1.000
_cell.angle_alpha   90.00
_cell.angle_beta   90.00
_cell.angle_gamma   90.00
#
_symmetry.space_group_name_H-M   'P 1'
#
loop_
_entity.id
_entity.type
_entity.pdbx_description
1 polymer ?
#
loop_
_entity_poly.entity_id
_entity_poly.type
_entity_poly.pdbx_seq_one_letter_code
_entity_poly.pdbx_strand_id
1 'polypeptide(L)'
;MADQNERAFQKQPTIFLARKGGLKKTESRFVVNPGLGFKIPREAREGHYIDKKCPFTGKVSIRGRILTGVITKLKMKNTCVIRRDYLHYVKKYNRFEKRHKNMSVHLSPCFRDVQIGDVLTVGECRPLSKTVKFNTLKVNKSSGNKKTFRKY
;
A
#
# COMPACT_ATOMS: atom_id res chain seq x y z
N MET A 1 -17.42 -14.85 -2.55
CA MET A 1 -16.98 -15.18 -1.18
C MET A 1 -15.56 -14.64 -1.00
N ALA A 2 -15.17 -14.18 0.20
CA ALA A 2 -13.75 -13.97 0.46
C ALA A 2 -13.08 -15.34 0.34
N ASP A 3 -12.07 -15.47 -0.50
CA ASP A 3 -11.35 -16.72 -0.70
C ASP A 3 -10.69 -17.14 0.62
N GLN A 4 -11.37 -18.03 1.34
CA GLN A 4 -10.98 -18.53 2.64
C GLN A 4 -10.02 -19.71 2.43
N ASN A 5 -8.89 -19.41 1.79
CA ASN A 5 -7.94 -20.41 1.32
C ASN A 5 -6.90 -20.79 2.40
N GLU A 6 -6.89 -20.06 3.51
CA GLU A 6 -5.98 -20.25 4.63
C GLU A 6 -6.60 -21.21 5.66
N ARG A 7 -5.75 -22.00 6.36
CA ARG A 7 -6.20 -22.96 7.40
C ARG A 7 -7.02 -22.31 8.52
N ALA A 8 -6.67 -21.07 8.88
CA ALA A 8 -7.38 -20.31 9.91
C ALA A 8 -8.46 -19.42 9.29
N PHE A 9 -9.65 -19.41 9.90
CA PHE A 9 -10.76 -18.53 9.51
C PHE A 9 -10.34 -17.06 9.52
N GLN A 10 -10.41 -16.40 8.36
CA GLN A 10 -10.09 -14.99 8.24
C GLN A 10 -11.33 -14.13 8.52
N LYS A 11 -11.21 -13.17 9.45
CA LYS A 11 -12.22 -12.13 9.72
C LYS A 11 -11.57 -10.82 10.14
N GLN A 12 -12.31 -9.71 10.04
CA GLN A 12 -11.90 -8.46 10.68
C GLN A 12 -12.10 -8.58 12.19
N PRO A 13 -11.08 -8.28 13.02
CA PRO A 13 -11.16 -8.51 14.45
C PRO A 13 -12.13 -7.55 15.16
N THR A 14 -12.43 -6.41 14.54
CA THR A 14 -13.34 -5.38 15.07
C THR A 14 -14.81 -5.70 14.83
N ILE A 15 -15.12 -6.70 14.00
CA ILE A 15 -16.50 -7.02 13.61
C ILE A 15 -16.91 -8.34 14.22
N PHE A 16 -17.98 -8.29 14.99
CA PHE A 16 -18.64 -9.47 15.53
C PHE A 16 -19.67 -9.99 14.52
N LEU A 17 -19.37 -11.13 13.88
CA LEU A 17 -20.20 -11.70 12.83
C LEU A 17 -21.45 -12.45 13.36
N ALA A 18 -21.43 -12.95 14.60
CA ALA A 18 -22.48 -13.80 15.15
C ALA A 18 -23.63 -12.99 15.79
N ARG A 19 -23.94 -11.80 15.26
CA ARG A 19 -25.03 -10.96 15.75
C ARG A 19 -26.38 -11.50 15.25
N LYS A 20 -27.33 -11.72 16.17
CA LYS A 20 -28.72 -12.07 15.83
C LYS A 20 -29.36 -10.93 15.00
N GLY A 21 -30.02 -11.28 13.89
CA GLY A 21 -30.63 -10.31 12.97
C GLY A 21 -29.70 -9.79 11.85
N GLY A 22 -28.46 -10.29 11.78
CA GLY A 22 -27.48 -9.87 10.76
C GLY A 22 -26.92 -8.47 10.99
N LEU A 23 -25.95 -8.08 10.17
CA LEU A 23 -25.42 -6.71 10.16
C LEU A 23 -25.90 -5.96 8.93
N LYS A 24 -26.17 -4.67 9.09
CA LYS A 24 -26.32 -3.76 7.94
C LYS A 24 -25.03 -3.77 7.12
N LYS A 25 -25.15 -3.60 5.80
CA LYS A 25 -23.99 -3.61 4.88
C LYS A 25 -22.89 -2.63 5.30
N THR A 26 -23.26 -1.47 5.83
CA THR A 26 -22.32 -0.45 6.36
C THR A 26 -21.58 -0.91 7.62
N GLU A 27 -22.24 -1.66 8.50
CA GLU A 27 -21.68 -2.18 9.76
C GLU A 27 -20.90 -3.49 9.55
N SER A 28 -21.15 -4.19 8.44
CA SER A 28 -20.53 -5.48 8.12
C SER A 28 -19.04 -5.41 7.79
N ARG A 29 -18.49 -4.21 7.53
CA ARG A 29 -17.08 -4.03 7.18
C ARG A 29 -16.45 -2.82 7.88
N PHE A 30 -15.27 -3.04 8.45
CA PHE A 30 -14.55 -2.02 9.18
C PHE A 30 -13.67 -1.25 8.21
N VAL A 31 -13.83 0.07 8.20
CA VAL A 31 -13.12 1.00 7.33
C VAL A 31 -12.74 2.23 8.14
N VAL A 32 -11.51 2.67 7.98
CA VAL A 32 -10.92 3.83 8.66
C VAL A 32 -10.38 4.80 7.63
N ASN A 33 -10.51 6.09 7.92
CA ASN A 33 -9.80 7.12 7.19
C ASN A 33 -8.37 7.23 7.75
N PRO A 34 -7.32 7.01 6.94
CA PRO A 34 -5.94 7.15 7.40
C PRO A 34 -5.54 8.61 7.68
N GLY A 35 -6.37 9.59 7.31
CA GLY A 35 -6.08 11.01 7.46
C GLY A 35 -5.22 11.57 6.32
N LEU A 36 -4.57 12.72 6.57
CA LEU A 36 -3.58 13.32 5.66
C LEU A 36 -4.14 13.66 4.26
N GLY A 37 -5.46 13.85 4.13
CA GLY A 37 -6.13 14.18 2.87
C GLY A 37 -6.28 13.02 1.87
N PHE A 38 -5.94 11.79 2.26
CA PHE A 38 -6.12 10.62 1.38
C PHE A 38 -7.57 10.15 1.36
N LYS A 39 -8.08 9.91 0.15
CA LYS A 39 -9.41 9.34 -0.06
C LYS A 39 -9.36 7.82 0.15
N ILE A 40 -10.38 7.29 0.80
CA ILE A 40 -10.55 5.85 0.99
C ILE A 40 -10.95 5.22 -0.37
N PRO A 41 -10.25 4.18 -0.85
CA PRO A 41 -10.63 3.46 -2.07
C PRO A 41 -12.02 2.82 -1.97
N ARG A 42 -12.75 2.77 -3.08
CA ARG A 42 -14.09 2.16 -3.12
C ARG A 42 -14.02 0.68 -2.77
N GLU A 43 -13.00 -0.01 -3.24
CA GLU A 43 -12.71 -1.42 -3.00
C GLU A 43 -12.45 -1.72 -1.52
N ALA A 44 -11.98 -0.73 -0.74
CA ALA A 44 -11.81 -0.91 0.70
C ALA A 44 -13.16 -1.01 1.42
N ARG A 45 -14.21 -0.33 0.90
CA ARG A 45 -15.58 -0.34 1.44
C ARG A 45 -16.39 -1.53 0.95
N GLU A 46 -16.32 -1.83 -0.35
CA GLU A 46 -17.18 -2.84 -0.99
C GLU A 46 -16.49 -4.22 -1.11
N GLY A 47 -15.16 -4.27 -1.04
CA GLY A 47 -14.41 -5.50 -1.23
C GLY A 47 -14.57 -6.50 -0.09
N HIS A 48 -14.36 -7.78 -0.40
CA HIS A 48 -14.43 -8.88 0.57
C HIS A 48 -13.06 -9.37 1.06
N TYR A 49 -11.97 -8.69 0.70
CA TYR A 49 -10.62 -9.12 1.12
C TYR A 49 -10.43 -8.91 2.63
N ILE A 50 -9.54 -9.71 3.23
CA ILE A 50 -9.17 -9.57 4.64
C ILE A 50 -7.67 -9.36 4.71
N ASP A 51 -7.30 -8.14 5.10
CA ASP A 51 -5.90 -7.74 5.23
C ASP A 51 -5.72 -6.93 6.52
N LYS A 52 -5.11 -7.56 7.52
CA LYS A 52 -4.81 -6.94 8.82
C LYS A 52 -3.77 -5.82 8.71
N LYS A 53 -2.99 -5.82 7.62
CA LYS A 53 -1.93 -4.85 7.33
C LYS A 53 -2.42 -3.69 6.45
N CYS A 54 -3.67 -3.69 6.00
CA CYS A 54 -4.26 -2.59 5.23
C CYS A 54 -4.35 -1.30 6.07
N PRO A 55 -4.04 -0.12 5.51
CA PRO A 55 -4.22 1.15 6.22
C PRO A 55 -5.69 1.60 6.31
N PHE A 56 -6.58 1.03 5.48
CA PHE A 56 -8.01 1.38 5.46
C PHE A 56 -8.87 0.38 6.24
N THR A 57 -8.63 -0.93 6.08
CA THR A 57 -9.47 -1.98 6.67
C THR A 57 -8.81 -2.72 7.84
N GLY A 58 -7.57 -2.35 8.16
CA GLY A 58 -6.78 -2.88 9.28
C GLY A 58 -6.54 -1.83 10.36
N LYS A 59 -5.80 -2.22 11.40
CA LYS A 59 -5.42 -1.33 12.52
C LYS A 59 -4.03 -0.70 12.31
N VAL A 60 -3.61 -0.46 11.07
CA VAL A 60 -2.30 0.12 10.76
C VAL A 60 -2.42 1.64 10.66
N SER A 61 -1.77 2.35 11.59
CA SER A 61 -1.65 3.80 11.52
C SER A 61 -0.50 4.23 10.61
N ILE A 62 -0.76 5.31 9.86
CA ILE A 62 0.22 5.97 9.01
C ILE A 62 0.79 7.16 9.78
N ARG A 63 2.10 7.35 9.71
CA ARG A 63 2.83 8.40 10.43
C ARG A 63 4.09 8.79 9.69
N GLY A 64 4.67 9.94 10.02
CA GLY A 64 5.99 10.33 9.54
C GLY A 64 6.01 10.56 8.03
N ARG A 65 6.93 9.88 7.33
CA ARG A 65 7.26 10.21 5.94
C ARG A 65 6.23 9.68 4.95
N ILE A 66 5.82 10.53 4.01
CA ILE A 66 5.07 10.15 2.81
C ILE A 66 6.02 10.23 1.62
N LEU A 67 6.09 9.15 0.84
CA LEU A 67 7.04 8.98 -0.24
C LEU A 67 6.31 8.54 -1.51
N THR A 68 6.70 9.08 -2.66
CA THR A 68 6.36 8.57 -3.99
C THR A 68 7.41 7.57 -4.51
N GLY A 69 7.05 6.65 -5.41
CA GLY A 69 8.03 5.79 -6.07
C GLY A 69 7.41 4.92 -7.15
N VAL A 70 8.21 4.48 -8.10
CA VAL A 70 7.77 3.64 -9.21
C VAL A 70 7.86 2.17 -8.82
N ILE A 71 6.84 1.37 -9.14
CA ILE A 71 6.86 -0.07 -8.90
C ILE A 71 7.83 -0.74 -9.86
N THR A 72 8.78 -1.49 -9.30
CA THR A 72 9.75 -2.29 -10.08
C THR A 72 9.43 -3.77 -10.08
N LYS A 73 8.94 -4.30 -8.96
CA LYS A 73 8.65 -5.74 -8.80
C LYS A 73 7.34 -5.92 -8.07
N LEU A 74 6.48 -6.80 -8.62
CA LEU A 74 5.17 -7.17 -8.07
C LEU A 74 5.06 -8.69 -7.84
N LYS A 75 6.18 -9.35 -7.48
CA LYS A 75 6.23 -10.83 -7.40
C LYS A 75 5.73 -11.42 -6.06
N MET A 76 5.56 -10.59 -5.03
CA MET A 76 5.24 -11.07 -3.68
C MET A 76 3.75 -10.89 -3.37
N LYS A 77 3.17 -11.77 -2.56
CA LYS A 77 1.79 -11.62 -2.06
C LYS A 77 1.67 -10.33 -1.24
N ASN A 78 0.80 -9.42 -1.68
CA ASN A 78 0.46 -8.17 -0.99
C ASN A 78 1.68 -7.29 -0.63
N THR A 79 2.77 -7.36 -1.39
CA THR A 79 3.95 -6.51 -1.19
C THR A 79 4.60 -6.24 -2.53
N CYS A 80 5.01 -4.99 -2.75
CA CYS A 80 5.73 -4.58 -3.95
C CYS A 80 7.07 -3.94 -3.58
N VAL A 81 7.98 -3.89 -4.54
CA VAL A 81 9.23 -3.15 -4.41
C VAL A 81 9.13 -1.89 -5.24
N ILE A 82 9.18 -0.74 -4.58
CA ILE A 82 9.26 0.56 -5.24
C ILE A 82 10.72 1.00 -5.36
N ARG A 83 11.00 1.72 -6.43
CA ARG A 83 12.27 2.39 -6.67
C ARG A 83 12.07 3.89 -6.59
N ARG A 84 12.95 4.53 -5.85
CA ARG A 84 13.06 5.99 -5.78
C ARG A 84 14.39 6.41 -6.36
N ASP A 85 14.34 7.18 -7.43
CA ASP A 85 15.50 7.77 -8.05
C ASP A 85 15.73 9.18 -7.48
N TYR A 86 16.98 9.54 -7.20
CA TYR A 86 17.36 10.86 -6.71
C TYR A 86 18.74 11.26 -7.24
N LEU A 87 19.02 12.56 -7.21
CA LEU A 87 20.32 13.11 -7.60
C LEU A 87 21.15 13.35 -6.35
N HIS A 88 22.36 12.78 -6.30
CA HIS A 88 23.33 13.01 -5.24
C HIS A 88 24.34 14.06 -5.71
N TYR A 89 24.58 15.09 -4.90
CA TYR A 89 25.48 16.19 -5.23
C TYR A 89 26.91 15.86 -4.85
N VAL A 90 27.86 16.04 -5.78
CA VAL A 90 29.29 15.82 -5.56
C VAL A 90 30.01 17.18 -5.47
N LYS A 91 30.31 17.59 -4.23
CA LYS A 91 30.85 18.92 -3.90
C LYS A 91 32.12 19.28 -4.68
N LYS A 92 33.05 18.33 -4.86
CA LYS A 92 34.33 18.55 -5.56
C LYS A 92 34.14 18.98 -7.02
N TYR A 93 33.15 18.42 -7.71
CA TYR A 93 32.96 18.62 -9.15
C TYR A 93 31.78 19.54 -9.49
N ASN A 94 31.06 20.05 -8.47
CA ASN A 94 29.82 20.83 -8.64
C ASN A 94 28.84 20.17 -9.62
N ARG A 95 28.70 18.83 -9.53
CA ARG A 95 27.87 18.01 -10.43
C ARG A 95 27.00 17.05 -9.63
N PHE A 96 25.96 16.52 -10.26
CA PHE A 96 25.08 15.52 -9.68
C PHE A 96 25.28 14.15 -10.33
N GLU A 97 25.20 13.10 -9.53
CA GLU A 97 25.14 11.71 -9.99
C GLU A 97 23.76 11.11 -9.72
N LYS A 98 23.31 10.20 -10.60
CA LYS A 98 22.04 9.51 -10.43
C LYS A 98 22.20 8.35 -9.45
N ARG A 99 21.44 8.36 -8.36
CA ARG A 99 21.33 7.25 -7.41
C ARG A 99 19.90 6.75 -7.33
N HIS A 100 19.72 5.53 -6.83
CA HIS A 100 18.41 4.97 -6.57
C HIS A 100 18.39 4.20 -5.26
N LYS A 101 17.19 4.09 -4.68
CA LYS A 101 16.94 3.25 -3.51
C LYS A 101 15.71 2.40 -3.75
N ASN A 102 15.85 1.11 -3.50
CA ASN A 102 14.73 0.17 -3.51
C ASN A 102 14.13 0.08 -2.11
N MET A 103 12.81 0.06 -2.03
CA MET A 103 12.07 -0.03 -0.77
C MET A 103 10.93 -1.03 -0.92
N SER A 104 10.75 -1.88 0.08
CA SER A 104 9.63 -2.82 0.15
C SER A 104 8.42 -2.15 0.78
N VAL A 105 7.26 -2.29 0.15
CA VAL A 105 6.02 -1.61 0.54
C VAL A 105 4.89 -2.62 0.57
N HIS A 106 4.08 -2.59 1.63
CA HIS A 106 2.84 -3.36 1.70
C HIS A 106 1.83 -2.83 0.69
N LEU A 107 1.30 -3.72 -0.13
CA LEU A 107 0.28 -3.39 -1.13
C LEU A 107 -1.02 -4.05 -0.70
N SER A 108 -1.97 -3.24 -0.25
CA SER A 108 -3.26 -3.77 0.20
C SER A 108 -4.13 -4.19 -0.99
N PRO A 109 -4.92 -5.29 -0.90
CA PRO A 109 -5.75 -5.79 -2.00
C PRO A 109 -6.86 -4.84 -2.47
N CYS A 110 -7.09 -3.70 -1.81
CA CYS A 110 -7.95 -2.65 -2.34
C CYS A 110 -7.42 -2.06 -3.66
N PHE A 111 -6.12 -2.17 -3.93
CA PHE A 111 -5.52 -1.75 -5.18
C PHE A 111 -5.28 -2.97 -6.07
N ARG A 112 -6.29 -3.36 -6.86
CA ARG A 112 -6.25 -4.60 -7.66
C ARG A 112 -5.48 -4.45 -8.97
N ASP A 113 -5.64 -3.32 -9.65
CA ASP A 113 -5.17 -3.21 -11.04
C ASP A 113 -3.71 -2.75 -11.15
N VAL A 114 -2.91 -2.91 -10.10
CA VAL A 114 -1.56 -2.36 -10.01
C VAL A 114 -0.58 -3.11 -10.93
N GLN A 115 0.14 -2.36 -11.75
CA GLN A 115 1.10 -2.91 -12.70
C GLN A 115 2.53 -2.42 -12.42
N ILE A 116 3.51 -3.10 -13.00
CA ILE A 116 4.90 -2.64 -12.98
C ILE A 116 4.97 -1.32 -13.75
N GLY A 117 5.68 -0.33 -13.20
CA GLY A 117 5.76 1.02 -13.78
C GLY A 117 4.75 2.03 -13.23
N ASP A 118 3.74 1.58 -12.46
CA ASP A 118 2.83 2.49 -11.76
C ASP A 118 3.56 3.32 -10.69
N VAL A 119 3.07 4.52 -10.43
CA VAL A 119 3.60 5.40 -9.36
C VAL A 119 2.75 5.22 -8.11
N LEU A 120 3.40 4.81 -7.02
CA LEU A 120 2.76 4.69 -5.71
C LEU A 120 3.07 5.89 -4.83
N THR A 121 2.07 6.34 -4.09
CA THR A 121 2.26 7.16 -2.89
C THR A 121 2.13 6.27 -1.68
N VAL A 122 3.17 6.23 -0.86
CA VAL A 122 3.33 5.33 0.28
C VAL A 122 3.53 6.15 1.55
N GLY A 123 2.95 5.69 2.65
CA GLY A 123 3.13 6.27 3.98
C GLY A 123 3.95 5.36 4.87
N GLU A 124 4.81 5.95 5.69
CA GLU A 124 5.49 5.24 6.76
C GLU A 124 4.47 4.73 7.79
N CYS A 125 4.73 3.53 8.30
CA CYS A 125 3.87 2.86 9.27
C CYS A 125 4.72 2.12 10.30
N ARG A 126 4.09 1.46 11.27
CA ARG A 126 4.81 0.55 12.16
C ARG A 126 5.47 -0.58 11.34
N PRO A 127 6.61 -1.15 11.78
CA PRO A 127 7.21 -2.28 11.11
C PRO A 127 6.22 -3.44 10.93
N LEU A 128 6.00 -3.89 9.69
CA LEU A 128 5.08 -5.00 9.34
C LEU A 128 5.83 -6.31 9.07
N SER A 129 7.11 -6.19 8.70
CA SER A 129 8.07 -7.28 8.53
C SER A 129 9.48 -6.72 8.67
N LYS A 130 10.52 -7.55 8.44
CA LYS A 130 11.93 -7.14 8.46
C LYS A 130 12.20 -5.93 7.57
N THR A 131 11.63 -5.90 6.37
CA THR A 131 11.89 -4.88 5.34
C THR A 131 10.72 -3.93 5.12
N VAL A 132 9.49 -4.34 5.41
CA VAL A 132 8.29 -3.56 5.12
C VAL A 132 7.97 -2.63 6.29
N LYS A 133 8.26 -1.34 6.08
CA LYS A 133 7.96 -0.23 7.01
C LYS A 133 7.06 0.83 6.38
N PHE A 134 6.64 0.62 5.13
CA PHE A 134 5.80 1.52 4.35
C PHE A 134 4.57 0.79 3.82
N ASN A 135 3.46 1.53 3.69
CA ASN A 135 2.20 1.03 3.20
C ASN A 135 1.65 1.91 2.08
N THR A 136 0.90 1.33 1.15
CA THR A 136 0.38 2.03 -0.01
C THR A 136 -0.87 2.84 0.35
N LEU A 137 -0.90 4.13 -0.02
CA LEU A 137 -2.02 5.04 0.23
C LEU A 137 -2.76 5.44 -1.04
N LYS A 138 -2.03 5.61 -2.15
CA LYS A 138 -2.57 6.00 -3.44
C LYS A 138 -1.77 5.37 -4.56
N VAL A 139 -2.45 4.98 -5.63
CA VAL A 139 -1.86 4.52 -6.89
C VAL A 139 -2.17 5.55 -7.96
N ASN A 140 -1.15 6.00 -8.69
CA ASN A 140 -1.29 6.78 -9.90
C ASN A 140 -0.87 5.89 -11.07
N LYS A 141 -1.81 5.66 -12.01
CA LYS A 141 -1.57 4.83 -13.18
C LYS A 141 -0.56 5.49 -14.12
N SER A 142 0.37 4.69 -14.63
CA SER A 142 1.36 5.12 -15.61
C SER A 142 1.33 4.21 -16.83
N SER A 143 1.33 4.79 -18.03
CA SER A 143 1.28 4.05 -19.30
C SER A 143 2.63 3.43 -19.72
N GLY A 144 3.71 3.71 -18.99
CA GLY A 144 5.06 3.43 -19.45
C GLY A 144 5.75 2.29 -18.71
N ASN A 145 6.00 1.18 -19.42
CA ASN A 145 6.83 0.07 -18.95
C ASN A 145 8.34 0.26 -19.26
N LYS A 146 8.75 1.46 -19.67
CA LYS A 146 10.15 1.78 -19.99
C LYS A 146 10.92 2.10 -18.71
N LYS A 147 12.18 1.65 -18.64
CA LYS A 147 13.13 2.07 -17.60
C LYS A 147 13.35 3.58 -17.70
N THR A 148 12.61 4.35 -16.91
CA THR A 148 12.67 5.80 -16.91
C THR A 148 13.22 6.28 -15.57
N PHE A 149 14.11 7.26 -15.62
CA PHE A 149 14.54 7.99 -14.43
C PHE A 149 13.58 9.16 -14.23
N ARG A 150 12.89 9.20 -13.10
CA ARG A 150 12.05 10.33 -12.71
C ARG A 150 12.58 10.89 -11.40
N LYS A 151 13.01 12.16 -11.42
CA LYS A 151 13.38 12.88 -10.21
C LYS A 151 12.07 13.23 -9.49
N TYR A 152 11.74 12.40 -8.50
CA TYR A 152 10.47 12.35 -7.74
C TYR A 152 9.28 11.74 -8.49
#